data_AF-Q32J67-F1
#
_entry.id   AF-Q32J67-F1
#
_cell.length_a   1.000
_cell.length_b   1.000
_cell.length_c   1.000
_cell.angle_alpha   90.00
_cell.angle_beta   90.00
_cell.angle_gamma   90.00
#
_symmetry.space_group_name_H-M   'P 1'
#
loop_
_entity.id
_entity.type
_entity.pdbx_description
1 polymer ?
#
loop_
_entity_poly.entity_id
_entity_poly.type
_entity_poly.pdbx_seq_one_letter_code
_entity_poly.pdbx_strand_id
1 'polypeptide(L)'
;MATLTDVAEKTATAYMEISRYQALCDAAQRNIHSLENVYNMAALRANAGLNSSSDELQAQTCIAGMRSTLEQYQAQMASAKAQLAVLTGVQPEAIAAPPAELAEQPVSLKNIDYQSIPLVLAAENLRQSAQYGVEKTKAQYWPTLSIQGGKTRYQTSDRSYWDDQLQLNVNAPLYQGGAVSAQVQQAEGQQKISASQVEQAKLDVL
;
A
#
# COMPACT_ATOMS: atom_id res chain seq x y z
N MET A 1 17.21 3.54 0.03
CA MET A 1 18.03 2.91 -1.04
C MET A 1 17.20 1.77 -1.60
N ALA A 2 16.87 1.78 -2.88
CA ALA A 2 16.27 0.61 -3.53
C ALA A 2 17.28 -0.54 -3.47
N THR A 3 16.88 -1.69 -2.97
CA THR A 3 17.72 -2.89 -3.00
C THR A 3 17.71 -3.49 -4.39
N LEU A 4 18.70 -4.34 -4.71
CA LEU A 4 18.68 -5.11 -5.97
C LEU A 4 17.38 -5.92 -6.12
N THR A 5 16.84 -6.43 -5.00
CA THR A 5 15.56 -7.14 -4.96
C THR A 5 14.39 -6.25 -5.36
N ASP A 6 14.31 -5.01 -4.84
CA ASP A 6 13.26 -4.04 -5.19
C ASP A 6 13.31 -3.67 -6.68
N VAL A 7 14.51 -3.49 -7.24
CA VAL A 7 14.66 -3.23 -8.69
C VAL A 7 14.26 -4.45 -9.51
N ALA A 8 14.64 -5.66 -9.10
CA ALA A 8 14.28 -6.90 -9.77
C ALA A 8 12.76 -7.15 -9.75
N GLU A 9 12.11 -6.94 -8.59
CA GLU A 9 10.67 -7.04 -8.42
C GLU A 9 9.94 -6.04 -9.32
N LYS A 10 10.32 -4.76 -9.27
CA LYS A 10 9.72 -3.73 -10.14
C LYS A 10 9.91 -4.03 -11.62
N THR A 11 11.07 -4.56 -11.99
CA THR A 11 11.37 -4.99 -13.37
C THR A 11 10.45 -6.13 -13.79
N ALA A 12 10.29 -7.14 -12.94
CA ALA A 12 9.38 -8.27 -13.19
C ALA A 12 7.91 -7.82 -13.27
N THR A 13 7.46 -6.96 -12.37
CA THR A 13 6.10 -6.40 -12.40
C THR A 13 5.88 -5.60 -13.68
N ALA A 14 6.79 -4.69 -14.06
CA ALA A 14 6.68 -3.93 -15.30
C ALA A 14 6.64 -4.84 -16.53
N TYR A 15 7.44 -5.92 -16.55
CA TYR A 15 7.40 -6.94 -17.60
C TYR A 15 6.02 -7.62 -17.71
N MET A 16 5.47 -8.04 -16.56
CA MET A 16 4.14 -8.66 -16.50
C MET A 16 3.02 -7.70 -16.89
N GLU A 17 3.14 -6.41 -16.56
CA GLU A 17 2.17 -5.39 -16.96
C GLU A 17 2.14 -5.17 -18.47
N ILE A 18 3.30 -5.16 -19.14
CA ILE A 18 3.37 -5.08 -20.61
C ILE A 18 2.67 -6.31 -21.21
N SER A 19 2.92 -7.51 -20.69
CA SER A 19 2.29 -8.74 -21.17
C SER A 19 0.77 -8.71 -20.97
N ARG A 20 0.31 -8.25 -19.79
CA ARG A 20 -1.11 -8.03 -19.50
C ARG A 20 -1.75 -7.09 -20.51
N TYR A 21 -1.15 -5.91 -20.75
CA TYR A 21 -1.76 -4.94 -21.65
C TYR A 21 -1.71 -5.38 -23.11
N GLN A 22 -0.71 -6.16 -23.51
CA GLN A 22 -0.71 -6.81 -24.82
C GLN A 22 -1.92 -7.74 -24.98
N ALA A 23 -2.14 -8.64 -24.01
CA ALA A 23 -3.29 -9.55 -24.04
C ALA A 23 -4.64 -8.81 -24.00
N LEU A 24 -4.72 -7.70 -23.25
CA LEU A 24 -5.92 -6.85 -23.21
C LEU A 24 -6.17 -6.12 -24.53
N CYS A 25 -5.12 -5.66 -25.21
CA CYS A 25 -5.25 -5.08 -26.56
C CYS A 25 -5.75 -6.13 -27.56
N ASP A 26 -5.19 -7.34 -27.53
CA ASP A 26 -5.61 -8.44 -28.40
C ASP A 26 -7.06 -8.87 -28.13
N ALA A 27 -7.48 -8.88 -26.85
CA ALA A 27 -8.86 -9.13 -26.46
C ALA A 27 -9.81 -8.01 -26.92
N ALA A 28 -9.44 -6.75 -26.74
CA ALA A 28 -10.22 -5.59 -27.17
C ALA A 28 -10.38 -5.58 -28.70
N GLN A 29 -9.33 -5.88 -29.46
CA GLN A 29 -9.38 -5.96 -30.91
C GLN A 29 -10.33 -7.05 -31.41
N ARG A 30 -10.26 -8.26 -30.81
CA ARG A 30 -11.22 -9.34 -31.11
C ARG A 30 -12.66 -8.95 -30.79
N ASN A 31 -12.87 -8.22 -29.70
CA ASN A 31 -14.20 -7.75 -29.31
C ASN A 31 -14.74 -6.69 -30.29
N ILE A 32 -13.89 -5.75 -30.74
CA ILE A 32 -14.24 -4.79 -31.79
C ILE A 32 -14.69 -5.53 -33.05
N HIS A 33 -13.94 -6.53 -33.51
CA HIS A 33 -14.35 -7.34 -34.67
C HIS A 33 -15.66 -8.09 -34.47
N SER A 34 -15.92 -8.60 -33.26
CA SER A 34 -17.21 -9.21 -32.94
C SER A 34 -18.36 -8.20 -33.02
N LEU A 35 -18.16 -7.00 -32.46
CA LEU A 35 -19.14 -5.92 -32.49
C LEU A 35 -19.39 -5.40 -33.92
N GLU A 36 -18.38 -5.37 -34.78
CA GLU A 36 -18.51 -5.04 -36.20
C GLU A 36 -19.47 -6.01 -36.92
N ASN A 37 -19.44 -7.31 -36.57
CA ASN A 37 -20.40 -8.28 -37.11
C ASN A 37 -21.84 -8.02 -36.62
N VAL A 38 -22.00 -7.66 -35.33
CA VAL A 38 -23.30 -7.28 -34.75
C VAL A 38 -23.85 -6.04 -35.44
N TYR A 39 -23.01 -5.03 -35.63
CA TYR A 39 -23.35 -3.82 -36.37
C TYR A 39 -23.82 -4.13 -37.79
N ASN A 40 -23.08 -4.96 -38.53
CA ASN A 40 -23.45 -5.34 -39.90
C ASN A 40 -24.82 -6.06 -39.96
N MET A 41 -25.09 -6.96 -39.01
CA MET A 41 -26.40 -7.63 -38.92
C MET A 41 -27.54 -6.65 -38.58
N ALA A 42 -27.31 -5.72 -37.64
CA ALA A 42 -28.28 -4.69 -37.29
C ALA A 42 -28.57 -3.76 -38.49
N ALA A 43 -27.54 -3.33 -39.21
CA ALA A 43 -27.67 -2.49 -40.40
C ALA A 43 -28.44 -3.20 -41.52
N LEU A 44 -28.17 -4.49 -41.78
CA LEU A 44 -28.92 -5.27 -42.77
C LEU A 44 -30.41 -5.37 -42.41
N ARG A 45 -30.74 -5.60 -41.13
CA ARG A 45 -32.13 -5.67 -40.67
C ARG A 45 -32.84 -4.31 -40.73
N ALA A 46 -32.16 -3.24 -40.37
CA ALA A 46 -32.70 -1.88 -40.46
C ALA A 46 -32.98 -1.48 -41.91
N ASN A 47 -32.04 -1.77 -42.83
CA ASN A 47 -32.19 -1.50 -44.26
C ASN A 47 -33.29 -2.35 -44.92
N ALA A 48 -33.54 -3.55 -44.41
CA ALA A 48 -34.68 -4.39 -44.82
C ALA A 48 -36.02 -3.96 -44.20
N GLY A 49 -36.04 -2.90 -43.37
CA GLY A 49 -37.23 -2.42 -42.67
C GLY A 49 -37.71 -3.34 -41.54
N LEU A 50 -36.89 -4.28 -41.09
CA LEU A 50 -37.26 -5.29 -40.09
C LEU A 50 -37.06 -4.80 -38.65
N ASN A 51 -36.12 -3.88 -38.42
CA ASN A 51 -35.81 -3.29 -37.11
C ASN A 51 -35.59 -1.77 -37.21
N SER A 52 -35.60 -1.09 -36.06
CA SER A 52 -35.22 0.33 -35.96
C SER A 52 -33.71 0.53 -36.14
N SER A 53 -33.32 1.68 -36.72
CA SER A 53 -31.93 2.19 -36.75
C SER A 53 -31.31 2.39 -35.36
N SER A 54 -32.10 2.29 -34.28
CA SER A 54 -31.57 2.32 -32.91
C SER A 54 -30.58 1.19 -32.63
N ASP A 55 -30.82 -0.04 -33.10
CA ASP A 55 -29.93 -1.18 -32.83
C ASP A 55 -28.55 -0.96 -33.50
N GLU A 56 -28.57 -0.40 -34.70
CA GLU A 56 -27.35 -0.01 -35.43
C GLU A 56 -26.57 1.07 -34.68
N LEU A 57 -27.26 2.12 -34.22
CA LEU A 57 -26.65 3.21 -33.46
C LEU A 57 -26.07 2.73 -32.12
N GLN A 58 -26.76 1.81 -31.44
CA GLN A 58 -26.28 1.20 -30.21
C GLN A 58 -25.02 0.36 -30.45
N ALA A 59 -25.02 -0.48 -31.50
CA ALA A 59 -23.84 -1.26 -31.87
C ALA A 59 -22.64 -0.35 -32.21
N GLN A 60 -22.88 0.73 -32.97
CA GLN A 60 -21.85 1.72 -33.29
C GLN A 60 -21.30 2.41 -32.03
N THR A 61 -22.16 2.73 -31.07
CA THR A 61 -21.75 3.31 -29.78
C THR A 61 -20.88 2.34 -28.99
N CYS A 62 -21.23 1.04 -28.96
CA CYS A 62 -20.41 0.00 -28.34
C CYS A 62 -19.04 -0.15 -29.01
N ILE A 63 -18.98 -0.10 -30.34
CA ILE A 63 -17.70 -0.12 -31.09
C ILE A 63 -16.84 1.09 -30.73
N ALA A 64 -17.42 2.29 -30.71
CA ALA A 64 -16.70 3.51 -30.34
C ALA A 64 -16.17 3.44 -28.90
N GLY A 65 -16.98 2.93 -27.97
CA GLY A 65 -16.57 2.67 -26.59
C GLY A 65 -15.40 1.68 -26.50
N MET A 66 -15.47 0.57 -27.24
CA MET A 66 -14.39 -0.42 -27.27
C MET A 66 -13.11 0.10 -27.90
N ARG A 67 -13.20 0.96 -28.93
CA ARG A 67 -12.04 1.65 -29.51
C ARG A 67 -11.38 2.58 -28.50
N SER A 68 -12.16 3.35 -27.73
CA SER A 68 -11.62 4.16 -26.63
C SER A 68 -10.90 3.29 -25.59
N THR A 69 -11.46 2.14 -25.23
CA THR A 69 -10.81 1.19 -24.31
C THR A 69 -9.50 0.64 -24.86
N LEU A 70 -9.43 0.33 -26.16
CA LEU A 70 -8.21 -0.12 -26.82
C LEU A 70 -7.10 0.95 -26.74
N GLU A 71 -7.41 2.21 -27.04
CA GLU A 71 -6.47 3.34 -26.93
C GLU A 71 -5.95 3.49 -25.49
N GLN A 72 -6.82 3.33 -24.49
CA GLN A 72 -6.41 3.35 -23.08
C GLN A 72 -5.45 2.21 -22.75
N TYR A 73 -5.70 0.99 -23.20
CA TYR A 73 -4.78 -0.13 -22.99
C TYR A 73 -3.44 0.07 -23.68
N GLN A 74 -3.42 0.64 -24.90
CA GLN A 74 -2.19 0.97 -25.60
C GLN A 74 -1.37 2.05 -24.85
N ALA A 75 -2.03 3.07 -24.32
CA ALA A 75 -1.37 4.10 -23.49
C ALA A 75 -0.77 3.50 -22.21
N GLN A 76 -1.48 2.60 -21.54
CA GLN A 76 -0.97 1.92 -20.35
C GLN A 76 0.18 0.95 -20.70
N MET A 77 0.12 0.28 -21.84
CA MET A 77 1.23 -0.54 -22.35
C MET A 77 2.47 0.32 -22.61
N ALA A 78 2.31 1.51 -23.19
CA ALA A 78 3.42 2.44 -23.43
C ALA A 78 4.03 2.94 -22.11
N SER A 79 3.21 3.25 -21.10
CA SER A 79 3.66 3.60 -19.76
C SER A 79 4.47 2.46 -19.11
N ALA A 80 3.98 1.23 -19.17
CA ALA A 80 4.68 0.06 -18.63
C ALA A 80 6.02 -0.20 -19.35
N LYS A 81 6.07 -0.02 -20.68
CA LYS A 81 7.33 -0.08 -21.47
C LYS A 81 8.32 1.00 -21.03
N ALA A 82 7.87 2.23 -20.79
CA ALA A 82 8.73 3.31 -20.33
C ALA A 82 9.29 3.04 -18.92
N GLN A 83 8.47 2.50 -18.02
CA GLN A 83 8.92 2.09 -16.68
C GLN A 83 9.98 0.99 -16.77
N LEU A 84 9.75 -0.03 -17.60
CA LEU A 84 10.74 -1.09 -17.82
C LEU A 84 12.05 -0.54 -18.41
N ALA A 85 11.96 0.44 -19.31
CA ALA A 85 13.14 1.10 -19.88
C ALA A 85 13.93 1.91 -18.85
N VAL A 86 13.27 2.59 -17.91
CA VAL A 86 13.94 3.27 -16.79
C VAL A 86 14.65 2.29 -15.86
N LEU A 87 14.06 1.11 -15.62
CA LEU A 87 14.62 0.10 -14.71
C LEU A 87 15.78 -0.69 -15.32
N THR A 88 15.76 -0.94 -16.64
CA THR A 88 16.71 -1.82 -17.32
C THR A 88 17.69 -1.10 -18.24
N GLY A 89 17.39 0.14 -18.64
CA GLY A 89 18.12 0.89 -19.67
C GLY A 89 17.87 0.43 -21.10
N VAL A 90 16.97 -0.53 -21.32
CA VAL A 90 16.62 -1.05 -22.66
C VAL A 90 15.22 -0.59 -23.01
N GLN A 91 15.01 -0.06 -24.22
CA GLN A 91 13.69 0.29 -24.72
C GLN A 91 13.07 -0.91 -25.45
N PRO A 92 12.12 -1.65 -24.86
CA PRO A 92 11.55 -2.83 -25.50
C PRO A 92 10.52 -2.42 -26.55
N GLU A 93 10.69 -2.88 -27.80
CA GLU A 93 9.63 -2.79 -28.81
C GLU A 93 8.57 -3.88 -28.58
N ALA A 94 9.02 -5.12 -28.38
CA ALA A 94 8.22 -6.28 -28.03
C ALA A 94 8.89 -7.05 -26.88
N ILE A 95 8.08 -7.79 -26.12
CA ILE A 95 8.57 -8.70 -25.07
C ILE A 95 8.17 -10.14 -25.41
N ALA A 96 8.91 -11.10 -24.89
CA ALA A 96 8.52 -12.50 -25.00
C ALA A 96 7.32 -12.79 -24.09
N ALA A 97 6.53 -13.82 -24.42
CA ALA A 97 5.51 -14.29 -23.49
C ALA A 97 6.17 -14.73 -22.17
N PRO A 98 5.59 -14.39 -21.00
CA PRO A 98 6.07 -14.90 -19.74
C PRO A 98 6.09 -16.45 -19.74
N PRO A 99 7.10 -17.09 -19.14
CA PRO A 99 7.13 -18.54 -18.98
C PRO A 99 5.87 -19.04 -18.26
N ALA A 100 5.30 -20.16 -18.72
CA ALA A 100 4.07 -20.72 -18.15
C ALA A 100 4.26 -21.19 -16.69
N GLU A 101 5.49 -21.54 -16.33
CA GLU A 101 5.91 -21.95 -14.99
C GLU A 101 5.68 -20.85 -13.96
N LEU A 102 5.65 -19.57 -14.37
CA LEU A 102 5.34 -18.45 -13.47
C LEU A 102 3.87 -18.46 -13.00
N ALA A 103 2.98 -19.17 -13.70
CA ALA A 103 1.59 -19.34 -13.27
C ALA A 103 1.43 -20.46 -12.22
N GLU A 104 2.47 -21.27 -12.01
CA GLU A 104 2.47 -22.31 -10.99
C GLU A 104 2.94 -21.71 -9.67
N GLN A 105 2.17 -21.90 -8.60
CA GLN A 105 2.57 -21.50 -7.25
C GLN A 105 3.37 -22.66 -6.63
N PRO A 106 4.72 -22.60 -6.55
CA PRO A 106 5.52 -23.72 -6.07
C PRO A 106 5.38 -23.92 -4.56
N VAL A 107 5.11 -22.85 -3.81
CA VAL A 107 5.02 -22.89 -2.34
C VAL A 107 3.55 -22.89 -1.92
N SER A 108 3.13 -23.95 -1.23
CA SER A 108 1.79 -24.00 -0.63
C SER A 108 1.65 -22.90 0.43
N LEU A 109 0.60 -22.09 0.32
CA LEU A 109 0.30 -20.99 1.26
C LEU A 109 0.15 -21.46 2.72
N LYS A 110 -0.06 -22.76 2.94
CA LYS A 110 -0.14 -23.38 4.28
C LYS A 110 1.21 -23.55 4.98
N ASN A 111 2.32 -23.47 4.24
CA ASN A 111 3.66 -23.82 4.73
C ASN A 111 4.59 -22.59 4.80
N ILE A 112 4.04 -21.38 4.90
CA ILE A 112 4.84 -20.15 5.02
C ILE A 112 5.22 -19.95 6.49
N ASP A 113 6.53 -20.00 6.77
CA ASP A 113 7.05 -19.67 8.08
C ASP A 113 7.17 -18.14 8.26
N TYR A 114 6.04 -17.51 8.62
CA TYR A 114 5.98 -16.07 8.85
C TYR A 114 6.92 -15.56 9.95
N GLN A 115 7.39 -16.43 10.86
CA GLN A 115 8.31 -16.02 11.93
C GLN A 115 9.74 -15.79 11.42
N SER A 116 10.07 -16.34 10.25
CA SER A 116 11.36 -16.14 9.61
C SER A 116 11.42 -14.89 8.73
N ILE A 117 10.27 -14.27 8.44
CA ILE A 117 10.14 -13.21 7.43
C ILE A 117 10.40 -11.84 8.07
N PRO A 118 11.42 -11.08 7.63
CA PRO A 118 11.77 -9.80 8.23
C PRO A 118 10.63 -8.77 8.24
N LEU A 119 9.81 -8.74 7.19
CA LEU A 119 8.67 -7.82 7.10
C LEU A 119 7.61 -8.09 8.20
N VAL A 120 7.27 -9.37 8.41
CA VAL A 120 6.32 -9.78 9.44
C VAL A 120 6.90 -9.56 10.84
N LEU A 121 8.18 -9.89 11.04
CA LEU A 121 8.88 -9.63 12.29
C LEU A 121 8.89 -8.13 12.63
N ALA A 122 9.14 -7.26 11.65
CA ALA A 122 9.11 -5.81 11.85
C ALA A 122 7.70 -5.34 12.24
N ALA A 123 6.66 -5.82 11.56
CA ALA A 123 5.28 -5.49 11.89
C ALA A 123 4.89 -5.98 13.29
N GLU A 124 5.35 -7.17 13.69
CA GLU A 124 5.08 -7.75 15.01
C GLU A 124 5.76 -6.94 16.13
N ASN A 125 7.00 -6.49 15.92
CA ASN A 125 7.68 -5.58 16.84
C ASN A 125 6.97 -4.22 16.95
N LEU A 126 6.43 -3.69 15.85
CA LEU A 126 5.61 -2.46 15.88
C LEU A 126 4.31 -2.67 16.66
N ARG A 127 3.64 -3.82 16.51
CA ARG A 127 2.48 -4.21 17.30
C ARG A 127 2.81 -4.28 18.79
N GLN A 128 3.93 -4.90 19.15
CA GLN A 128 4.41 -4.97 20.53
C GLN A 128 4.75 -3.58 21.09
N SER A 129 5.41 -2.72 20.29
CA SER A 129 5.69 -1.34 20.65
C SER A 129 4.40 -0.55 20.93
N ALA A 130 3.36 -0.73 20.10
CA ALA A 130 2.06 -0.10 20.30
C ALA A 130 1.35 -0.60 21.58
N GLN A 131 1.50 -1.88 21.94
CA GLN A 131 1.01 -2.42 23.22
C GLN A 131 1.66 -1.70 24.40
N TYR A 132 2.98 -1.57 24.43
CA TYR A 132 3.67 -0.80 25.46
C TYR A 132 3.29 0.69 25.45
N GLY A 133 2.94 1.24 24.28
CA GLY A 133 2.37 2.59 24.15
C GLY A 133 1.04 2.75 24.90
N VAL A 134 0.15 1.75 24.82
CA VAL A 134 -1.10 1.70 25.59
C VAL A 134 -0.81 1.66 27.09
N GLU A 135 0.08 0.77 27.52
CA GLU A 135 0.46 0.64 28.92
C GLU A 135 1.09 1.92 29.47
N LYS A 136 2.00 2.55 28.72
CA LYS A 136 2.60 3.84 29.05
C LYS A 136 1.55 4.95 29.16
N THR A 137 0.53 4.93 28.32
CA THR A 137 -0.54 5.94 28.36
C THR A 137 -1.48 5.68 29.55
N LYS A 138 -1.81 4.42 29.84
CA LYS A 138 -2.54 4.03 31.05
C LYS A 138 -1.75 4.38 32.32
N ALA A 139 -0.42 4.35 32.27
CA ALA A 139 0.41 4.74 33.40
C ALA A 139 0.20 6.20 33.82
N GLN A 140 -0.32 7.07 32.94
CA GLN A 140 -0.64 8.46 33.27
C GLN A 140 -1.80 8.63 34.26
N TYR A 141 -2.56 7.57 34.55
CA TYR A 141 -3.52 7.57 35.66
C TYR A 141 -2.83 7.55 37.03
N TRP A 142 -1.57 7.15 37.08
CA TRP A 142 -0.84 6.99 38.33
C TRP A 142 0.08 8.18 38.59
N PRO A 143 0.39 8.46 39.87
CA PRO A 143 1.40 9.45 40.21
C PRO A 143 2.77 9.09 39.62
N THR A 144 3.48 10.07 39.09
CA THR A 144 4.87 9.91 38.67
C THR A 144 5.80 10.43 39.76
N LEU A 145 6.81 9.63 40.12
CA LEU A 145 7.87 10.03 41.04
C LEU A 145 9.13 10.37 40.24
N SER A 146 9.74 11.51 40.54
CA SER A 146 11.06 11.86 39.99
C SER A 146 11.96 12.40 41.08
N ILE A 147 13.25 12.10 41.00
CA ILE A 147 14.27 12.61 41.91
C ILE A 147 15.18 13.55 41.15
N GLN A 148 15.44 14.72 41.72
CA GLN A 148 16.29 15.73 41.13
C GLN A 148 17.32 16.17 42.16
N GLY A 149 18.58 16.22 41.76
CA GLY A 149 19.69 16.68 42.59
C GLY A 149 20.41 17.83 41.90
N GLY A 150 20.76 18.85 42.66
CA GLY A 150 21.45 20.04 42.16
C GLY A 150 22.50 20.51 43.14
N LYS A 151 23.60 21.06 42.62
CA LYS A 151 24.67 21.66 43.40
C LYS A 151 24.97 23.03 42.83
N THR A 152 24.70 24.08 43.61
CA THR A 152 24.86 25.46 43.19
C THR A 152 25.97 26.12 44.00
N ARG A 153 26.92 26.78 43.32
CA ARG A 153 27.94 27.59 43.99
C ARG A 153 27.51 29.04 43.98
N TYR A 154 27.44 29.63 45.16
CA TYR A 154 27.23 31.07 45.31
C TYR A 154 28.56 31.75 45.62
N GLN A 155 28.81 32.88 44.96
CA GLN A 155 29.98 33.72 45.19
C GLN A 155 29.51 35.15 45.38
N THR A 156 29.53 35.60 46.63
CA THR A 156 29.32 37.00 47.02
C THR A 156 30.67 37.63 47.34
N SER A 157 30.76 38.96 47.38
CA SER A 157 31.98 39.71 47.71
C SER A 157 32.74 39.16 48.92
N ASP A 158 32.01 38.74 49.96
CA ASP A 158 32.59 38.41 51.27
C ASP A 158 32.52 36.90 51.60
N ARG A 159 31.86 36.08 50.78
CA ARG A 159 31.68 34.65 51.06
C ARG A 159 31.37 33.84 49.79
N SER A 160 31.97 32.66 49.68
CA SER A 160 31.54 31.61 48.76
C SER A 160 31.07 30.40 49.55
N TYR A 161 29.95 29.81 49.14
CA TYR A 161 29.43 28.57 49.72
C TYR A 161 28.78 27.70 48.64
N TRP A 162 28.65 26.41 48.94
CA TRP A 162 27.94 25.44 48.12
C TRP A 162 26.57 25.17 48.73
N ASP A 163 25.57 25.07 47.87
CA ASP A 163 24.23 24.64 48.21
C ASP A 163 23.94 23.33 47.47
N ASP A 164 23.86 22.24 48.23
CA ASP A 164 23.60 20.90 47.75
C ASP A 164 22.14 20.57 48.05
N GLN A 165 21.34 20.31 47.01
CA GLN A 165 19.91 20.06 47.12
C GLN A 165 19.55 18.71 46.50
N LEU A 166 18.69 17.96 47.19
CA LEU A 166 18.07 16.74 46.69
C LEU A 166 16.56 16.84 46.90
N GLN A 167 15.80 16.69 45.82
CA GLN A 167 14.35 16.88 45.82
C GLN A 167 13.68 15.63 45.25
N LEU A 168 12.68 15.12 45.97
CA LEU A 168 11.75 14.10 45.47
C LEU A 168 10.46 14.80 45.05
N ASN A 169 10.12 14.70 43.77
CA ASN A 169 8.92 15.30 43.18
C ASN A 169 7.89 14.20 42.92
N VAL A 170 6.68 14.39 43.45
CA VAL A 170 5.52 13.53 43.20
C VAL A 170 4.49 14.34 42.43
N ASN A 171 4.20 13.94 41.20
CA ASN A 171 3.12 14.54 40.41
C ASN A 171 1.97 13.54 40.32
N ALA A 172 0.82 13.88 40.93
CA ALA A 172 -0.37 13.04 40.96
C ALA A 172 -1.54 13.80 40.33
N PRO A 173 -1.93 13.48 39.09
CA PRO A 173 -2.99 14.21 38.43
C PRO A 173 -4.35 13.74 38.99
N LEU A 174 -5.01 14.60 39.78
CA LEU A 174 -6.26 14.24 40.47
C LEU A 174 -7.47 14.15 39.54
N TYR A 175 -7.57 15.07 38.59
CA TYR A 175 -8.62 15.09 37.57
C TYR A 175 -8.15 15.86 36.33
N GLN A 176 -8.32 15.29 35.13
CA GLN A 176 -7.91 15.91 33.85
C GLN A 176 -9.07 16.06 32.86
N GLY A 177 -10.32 16.05 33.32
CA GLY A 177 -11.48 16.19 32.42
C GLY A 177 -11.61 15.07 31.38
N GLY A 178 -11.11 13.86 31.67
CA GLY A 178 -11.13 12.74 30.74
C GLY A 178 -10.01 12.74 29.69
N ALA A 179 -9.06 13.68 29.74
CA ALA A 179 -7.96 13.75 28.78
C ALA A 179 -7.14 12.45 28.71
N VAL A 180 -6.80 11.85 29.86
CA VAL A 180 -6.05 10.58 29.91
C VAL A 180 -6.88 9.45 29.30
N SER A 181 -8.18 9.40 29.56
CA SER A 181 -9.07 8.38 28.96
C SER A 181 -9.13 8.49 27.44
N ALA A 182 -9.21 9.71 26.91
CA ALA A 182 -9.16 9.95 25.46
C ALA A 182 -7.82 9.51 24.85
N GLN A 183 -6.70 9.82 25.52
CA GLN A 183 -5.37 9.38 25.08
C GLN A 183 -5.21 7.85 25.11
N VAL A 184 -5.76 7.18 26.14
CA VAL A 184 -5.76 5.70 26.21
C VAL A 184 -6.56 5.11 25.05
N GLN A 185 -7.76 5.63 24.77
CA GLN A 185 -8.56 5.18 23.63
C GLN A 185 -7.83 5.38 22.30
N GLN A 186 -7.13 6.51 22.13
CA GLN A 186 -6.28 6.75 20.96
C GLN A 186 -5.15 5.72 20.86
N ALA A 187 -4.43 5.44 21.95
CA ALA A 187 -3.36 4.45 21.98
C ALA A 187 -3.88 3.03 21.67
N GLU A 188 -5.05 2.66 22.19
CA GLU A 188 -5.71 1.38 21.89
C GLU A 188 -6.13 1.30 20.41
N GLY A 189 -6.56 2.41 19.81
CA GLY A 189 -6.77 2.53 18.37
C GLY A 189 -5.49 2.27 17.58
N GLN A 190 -4.38 2.89 17.99
CA GLN A 190 -3.08 2.68 17.35
C GLN A 190 -2.61 1.21 17.46
N GLN A 191 -2.82 0.57 18.62
CA GLN A 191 -2.54 -0.85 18.81
C GLN A 191 -3.34 -1.73 17.84
N LYS A 192 -4.63 -1.44 17.62
CA LYS A 192 -5.47 -2.17 16.65
C LYS A 192 -4.96 -1.98 15.22
N ILE A 193 -4.58 -0.76 14.83
CA ILE A 193 -3.97 -0.49 13.53
C ILE A 193 -2.71 -1.32 13.34
N SER A 194 -1.81 -1.35 14.34
CA SER A 194 -0.58 -2.13 14.26
C SER A 194 -0.84 -3.65 14.22
N ALA A 195 -1.93 -4.14 14.83
CA ALA A 195 -2.35 -5.53 14.66
C ALA A 195 -2.82 -5.83 13.22
N SER A 196 -3.57 -4.92 12.59
CA SER A 196 -3.95 -5.05 11.18
C SER A 196 -2.73 -4.98 10.24
N GLN A 197 -1.72 -4.18 10.57
CA GLN A 197 -0.46 -4.11 9.81
C GLN A 197 0.31 -5.44 9.83
N VAL A 198 0.25 -6.20 10.92
CA VAL A 198 0.82 -7.56 10.95
C VAL A 198 0.10 -8.48 9.98
N GLU A 199 -1.22 -8.40 9.90
CA GLU A 199 -1.99 -9.21 8.95
C GLU A 199 -1.70 -8.79 7.51
N GLN A 200 -1.63 -7.49 7.23
CA GLN A 200 -1.23 -6.97 5.93
C GLN A 200 0.18 -7.45 5.54
N ALA A 201 1.14 -7.39 6.45
CA ALA A 201 2.50 -7.86 6.20
C ALA A 201 2.58 -9.37 5.88
N LYS A 202 1.65 -10.18 6.40
CA LYS A 202 1.54 -11.60 6.02
C LYS A 202 0.90 -11.78 4.65
N LEU A 203 -0.08 -10.94 4.31
CA LEU A 203 -0.72 -10.97 2.99
C LEU A 203 0.22 -10.49 1.89
N ASP A 204 1.07 -9.50 2.18
CA ASP A 204 2.08 -8.97 1.24
C ASP A 204 3.20 -9.99 0.92
N VAL A 205 3.29 -11.08 1.71
CA VAL A 205 4.22 -12.20 1.47
C VAL A 205 3.63 -13.24 0.51
N LEU A 206 2.30 -13.30 0.38
CA LEU A 206 1.59 -14.25 -0.49
C LEU A 206 1.72 -13.83 -1.96
#